data_AF-A0A359AUF1-F1
#
_entry.id   AF-A0A359AUF1-F1
#
_cell.length_a   1.000
_cell.length_b   1.000
_cell.length_c   1.000
_cell.angle_alpha   90.00
_cell.angle_beta   90.00
_cell.angle_gamma   90.00
#
_symmetry.space_group_name_H-M   'P 1'
#
loop_
_entity.id
_entity.type
_entity.pdbx_description
1 polymer ?
#
loop_
_entity_poly.entity_id
_entity_poly.type
_entity_poly.pdbx_seq_one_letter_code
_entity_poly.pdbx_strand_id
1 'polypeptide(L)'
;NNNTLASSFSGLSYQEKSYRGNLIFFEDKQSDKGLFVLKESPCSGMQLAYPGADFITRFGNLETIGFGIHAGDIDSEKWTRIYSTVVGVYNGNEVNRYIALRKYQKNIRTLNPDKDEMVMMNT
;
A
#
# COMPACT_ATOMS: atom_id res chain seq x y z
N ASN A 1 20.45 -9.34 -14.25
CA ASN A 1 19.85 -7.99 -14.19
C ASN A 1 18.42 -8.21 -13.71
N ASN A 2 18.21 -8.19 -12.39
CA ASN A 2 16.99 -8.75 -11.79
C ASN A 2 15.85 -7.75 -11.93
N ASN A 3 14.95 -8.02 -12.88
CA ASN A 3 13.82 -7.16 -13.18
C ASN A 3 12.68 -7.46 -12.20
N THR A 4 12.66 -6.79 -11.05
CA THR A 4 11.62 -7.01 -10.02
C THR A 4 10.29 -6.32 -10.36
N LEU A 5 10.16 -5.66 -11.52
CA LEU A 5 8.99 -4.86 -11.94
C LEU A 5 8.50 -3.86 -10.87
N ALA A 6 9.34 -3.53 -9.89
CA ALA A 6 9.05 -2.64 -8.79
C ALA A 6 9.69 -1.28 -9.09
N SER A 7 8.88 -0.24 -9.17
CA SER A 7 9.33 1.14 -9.21
C SER A 7 9.21 1.75 -7.82
N SER A 8 10.19 2.56 -7.44
CA SER A 8 10.17 3.33 -6.20
C SER A 8 10.14 4.82 -6.52
N PHE A 9 9.51 5.59 -5.65
CA PHE A 9 9.51 7.04 -5.70
C PHE A 9 9.75 7.59 -4.30
N SER A 10 10.30 8.80 -4.23
CA SER A 10 10.44 9.56 -3.00
C SER A 10 10.08 11.02 -3.25
N GLY A 11 9.59 11.70 -2.22
CA GLY A 11 9.20 13.10 -2.34
C GLY A 11 8.71 13.68 -1.04
N LEU A 12 8.56 15.00 -1.02
CA LEU A 12 7.96 15.73 0.10
C LEU A 12 6.44 15.74 -0.05
N SER A 13 5.73 15.39 1.02
CA SER A 13 4.26 15.30 1.07
C SER A 13 3.55 16.66 1.04
N TYR A 14 4.28 17.78 1.16
CA TYR A 14 3.71 19.12 1.16
C TYR A 14 3.08 19.50 -0.19
N GLN A 15 3.60 18.96 -1.29
CA GLN A 15 3.08 19.24 -2.63
C GLN A 15 1.92 18.31 -2.98
N GLU A 16 0.93 18.86 -3.69
CA GLU A 16 -0.10 18.04 -4.32
C GLU A 16 0.54 17.14 -5.38
N LYS A 17 0.54 15.83 -5.13
CA LYS A 17 1.08 14.83 -6.06
C LYS A 17 0.25 13.55 -5.99
N SER A 18 0.02 12.99 -7.17
CA SER A 18 -0.59 11.69 -7.35
C SER A 18 0.48 10.63 -7.58
N TYR A 19 0.38 9.49 -6.90
CA TYR A 19 1.31 8.38 -6.99
C TYR A 19 0.60 7.11 -7.46
N ARG A 20 1.32 6.30 -8.25
CA ARG A 20 0.89 4.96 -8.67
C ARG A 20 1.68 3.92 -7.90
N GLY A 21 1.00 2.94 -7.33
CA GLY A 21 1.58 1.88 -6.53
C GLY A 21 0.62 1.32 -5.49
N ASN A 22 1.00 0.23 -4.85
CA ASN A 22 0.20 -0.42 -3.83
C ASN A 22 0.68 -0.12 -2.40
N LEU A 23 1.86 0.48 -2.23
CA LEU A 23 2.48 0.71 -0.93
C LEU A 23 3.13 2.10 -0.90
N ILE A 24 2.82 2.87 0.14
CA ILE A 24 3.45 4.17 0.39
C ILE A 24 3.89 4.25 1.86
N PHE A 25 5.06 4.82 2.10
CA PHE A 25 5.60 5.07 3.43
C PHE A 25 5.69 6.57 3.68
N PHE A 26 5.33 6.97 4.90
CA PHE A 26 5.49 8.32 5.43
C PHE A 26 6.37 8.26 6.66
N GLU A 27 7.35 9.14 6.72
CA GLU A 27 8.36 9.16 7.77
C GLU A 27 8.47 10.58 8.30
N ASP A 28 8.35 10.71 9.62
CA ASP A 28 8.75 11.91 10.33
C ASP A 28 10.26 11.87 10.56
N LYS A 29 10.97 12.75 9.86
CA LYS A 29 12.43 12.88 9.91
C LYS A 29 12.97 13.36 11.27
N GLN A 30 12.12 13.86 12.17
CA GLN A 30 12.56 14.29 13.51
C GLN A 30 12.46 13.19 14.55
N SER A 31 11.45 12.32 14.45
CA SER A 31 11.12 11.36 15.51
C SER A 31 11.37 9.89 15.14
N ASP A 32 11.84 9.61 13.93
CA ASP A 32 11.99 8.25 13.36
C ASP A 32 10.69 7.43 13.42
N LYS A 33 9.54 8.10 13.50
CA LYS A 33 8.22 7.48 13.46
C LYS A 33 7.66 7.59 12.06
N GLY A 34 6.85 6.62 11.69
CA GLY A 34 6.21 6.66 10.40
C GLY A 34 4.94 5.84 10.35
N LEU A 35 4.26 5.99 9.22
CA LEU A 35 3.12 5.18 8.86
C LEU A 35 3.31 4.64 7.46
N PHE A 36 2.61 3.55 7.15
CA PHE A 36 2.50 3.06 5.80
C PHE A 36 1.04 2.86 5.44
N VAL A 37 0.74 3.02 4.16
CA VAL A 37 -0.54 2.63 3.60
C VAL A 37 -0.31 1.56 2.55
N LEU A 38 -0.95 0.42 2.73
CA LEU A 38 -0.96 -0.69 1.79
C LEU A 38 -2.36 -0.83 1.21
N LYS A 39 -2.45 -0.69 -0.10
CA LYS A 39 -3.66 -0.92 -0.89
C LYS A 39 -3.65 -2.38 -1.36
N GLU A 40 -4.71 -3.11 -1.03
CA GLU A 40 -4.82 -4.55 -1.36
C GLU A 40 -5.48 -4.80 -2.72
N SER A 41 -5.88 -3.74 -3.44
CA SER A 41 -6.41 -3.85 -4.80
C SER A 41 -5.32 -4.26 -5.80
N PRO A 42 -5.71 -4.82 -6.97
CA PRO A 42 -4.80 -5.05 -8.08
C PRO A 42 -4.06 -3.77 -8.50
N CYS A 43 -2.85 -3.92 -9.02
CA CYS A 43 -2.07 -2.82 -9.56
C CYS A 43 -2.72 -2.21 -10.81
N SER A 44 -2.69 -0.89 -10.91
CA SER A 44 -3.18 0.00 -11.99
C SER A 44 -3.86 -0.67 -13.19
N GLY A 45 -3.11 -1.34 -14.08
CA GLY A 45 -3.61 -1.87 -15.35
C GLY A 45 -4.66 -2.98 -15.25
N MET A 46 -4.74 -3.67 -14.10
CA MET A 46 -5.71 -4.75 -13.87
C MET A 46 -6.87 -4.34 -12.96
N GLN A 47 -6.87 -3.10 -12.49
CA GLN A 47 -7.86 -2.63 -11.53
C GLN A 47 -9.11 -2.10 -12.24
N LEU A 48 -10.29 -2.58 -11.82
CA LEU A 48 -11.57 -1.99 -12.23
C LEU A 48 -11.64 -0.53 -11.80
N ALA A 49 -12.34 0.31 -12.59
CA ALA A 49 -12.57 1.71 -12.28
C ALA A 49 -11.30 2.50 -11.88
N TYR A 50 -10.15 2.21 -12.50
CA TYR A 50 -8.88 2.80 -12.08
C TYR A 50 -8.84 4.31 -12.37
N PRO A 51 -8.68 5.18 -11.35
CA PRO A 51 -8.77 6.64 -11.53
C PRO A 51 -7.47 7.27 -12.06
N GLY A 52 -6.45 6.47 -12.37
CA GLY A 52 -5.16 6.94 -12.87
C GLY A 52 -4.07 7.12 -11.80
N ALA A 53 -4.42 6.98 -10.51
CA ALA A 53 -3.52 7.01 -9.37
C ALA A 53 -4.06 6.17 -8.20
N ASP A 54 -3.21 5.90 -7.21
CA ASP A 54 -3.51 5.10 -6.02
C ASP A 54 -3.44 5.92 -4.73
N PHE A 55 -2.52 6.89 -4.67
CA PHE A 55 -2.36 7.79 -3.54
C PHE A 55 -2.31 9.24 -4.01
N ILE A 56 -2.87 10.16 -3.22
CA ILE A 56 -2.70 11.60 -3.39
C ILE A 56 -2.16 12.16 -2.08
N THR A 57 -1.02 12.87 -2.15
CA THR A 57 -0.53 13.66 -1.03
C THR A 57 -0.90 15.11 -1.23
N ARG A 58 -1.28 15.80 -0.15
CA ARG A 58 -1.38 17.26 -0.07
C ARG A 58 -0.85 17.69 1.29
N PHE A 59 -0.65 18.99 1.50
CA PHE A 59 -0.25 19.48 2.81
C PHE A 59 -1.19 18.99 3.91
N GLY A 60 -0.65 18.23 4.87
CA GLY A 60 -1.38 17.65 5.99
C GLY A 60 -2.27 16.44 5.68
N ASN A 61 -2.46 16.08 4.40
CA ASN A 61 -3.45 15.09 3.99
C ASN A 61 -2.85 13.98 3.12
N LEU A 62 -3.34 12.77 3.36
CA LEU A 62 -3.10 11.60 2.53
C LEU A 62 -4.44 10.99 2.14
N GLU A 63 -4.68 10.88 0.85
CA GLU A 63 -5.86 10.23 0.29
C GLU A 63 -5.43 8.93 -0.39
N THR A 64 -6.12 7.84 -0.09
CA THR A 64 -6.01 6.58 -0.85
C THR A 64 -7.21 6.48 -1.76
N ILE A 65 -6.97 6.22 -3.04
CA ILE A 65 -8.00 6.22 -4.09
C ILE A 65 -7.93 4.95 -4.94
N GLY A 66 -8.96 4.73 -5.76
CA GLY A 66 -9.02 3.58 -6.65
C GLY A 66 -9.41 2.29 -5.93
N PHE A 67 -10.55 2.29 -5.25
CA PHE A 67 -11.07 1.10 -4.55
C PHE A 67 -11.73 0.07 -5.48
N GLY A 68 -11.55 0.19 -6.80
CA GLY A 68 -12.05 -0.79 -7.75
C GLY A 68 -13.53 -0.63 -8.13
N ILE A 69 -14.18 0.46 -7.75
CA ILE A 69 -15.63 0.65 -7.92
C ILE A 69 -15.98 2.05 -8.42
N HIS A 70 -17.11 2.16 -9.10
CA HIS A 70 -17.81 3.41 -9.42
C HIS A 70 -18.93 3.68 -8.42
N ALA A 71 -19.41 4.93 -8.38
CA ALA A 71 -20.52 5.32 -7.52
C ALA A 71 -21.80 4.49 -7.78
N GLY A 72 -22.03 4.05 -9.02
CA GLY A 72 -23.16 3.20 -9.40
C GLY A 72 -23.07 1.75 -8.89
N ASP A 73 -21.90 1.30 -8.45
CA ASP A 73 -21.71 -0.06 -7.89
C ASP A 73 -22.09 -0.11 -6.39
N ILE A 74 -22.31 1.06 -5.77
CA ILE A 74 -22.71 1.18 -4.37
C ILE A 74 -24.24 1.08 -4.30
N ASP A 75 -24.71 0.07 -3.58
CA ASP A 75 -26.13 -0.13 -3.33
C ASP A 75 -26.50 0.50 -1.98
N SER A 76 -27.59 1.26 -1.94
CA SER A 76 -28.05 1.96 -0.72
C SER A 76 -28.64 1.03 0.33
N GLU A 77 -29.09 -0.17 -0.06
CA GLU A 77 -29.78 -1.11 0.82
C GLU A 77 -28.89 -2.28 1.28
N LYS A 78 -27.74 -2.51 0.62
CA LYS A 78 -26.83 -3.61 0.97
C LYS A 78 -25.37 -3.19 0.97
N TRP A 79 -24.57 -3.90 1.76
CA TRP A 79 -23.13 -3.71 1.80
C TRP A 79 -22.45 -4.13 0.50
N THR A 80 -21.81 -3.19 -0.20
CA THR A 80 -20.91 -3.46 -1.32
C THR A 80 -19.49 -3.69 -0.79
N ARG A 81 -18.94 -4.89 -0.99
CA ARG A 81 -17.56 -5.22 -0.61
C ARG A 81 -16.59 -4.60 -1.62
N ILE A 82 -15.61 -3.86 -1.13
CA ILE A 82 -14.53 -3.23 -1.92
C ILE A 82 -13.16 -3.79 -1.54
N TYR A 83 -12.13 -3.42 -2.29
CA TYR A 83 -10.74 -3.70 -1.89
C TYR A 83 -10.38 -2.96 -0.61
N SER A 84 -9.66 -3.65 0.27
CA SER A 84 -9.19 -3.12 1.54
C SER A 84 -7.98 -2.21 1.38
N THR A 85 -7.83 -1.31 2.35
CA THR A 85 -6.64 -0.50 2.56
C THR A 85 -6.22 -0.63 4.01
N VAL A 86 -4.92 -0.76 4.21
CA VAL A 86 -4.30 -1.04 5.50
C VAL A 86 -3.45 0.15 5.88
N VAL A 87 -3.64 0.64 7.09
CA VAL A 87 -2.77 1.66 7.67
C VAL A 87 -1.99 1.02 8.81
N GLY A 88 -0.67 1.07 8.75
CA GLY A 88 0.19 0.59 9.81
C GLY A 88 1.14 1.67 10.29
N VAL A 89 1.52 1.60 11.57
CA VAL A 89 2.47 2.52 12.17
C VAL A 89 3.76 1.77 12.51
N TYR A 90 4.88 2.49 12.44
CA TYR A 90 6.19 1.96 12.81
C TYR A 90 7.02 3.02 13.52
N ASN A 91 8.02 2.55 14.25
CA ASN A 91 9.01 3.37 14.93
C ASN A 91 10.39 2.78 14.67
N GLY A 92 11.37 3.64 14.38
CA GLY A 92 12.74 3.29 14.06
C GLY A 92 13.06 3.45 12.58
N ASN A 93 14.09 2.74 12.15
CA ASN A 93 14.70 2.94 10.84
C ASN A 93 13.95 2.24 9.70
N GLU A 94 14.55 2.26 8.50
CA GLU A 94 14.05 1.60 7.31
C GLU A 94 13.76 0.09 7.48
N VAL A 95 14.50 -0.62 8.34
CA VAL A 95 14.22 -2.03 8.61
C VAL A 95 12.91 -2.18 9.38
N ASN A 96 12.65 -1.27 10.34
CA ASN A 96 11.44 -1.32 11.16
C ASN A 96 10.15 -1.17 10.35
N ARG A 97 10.13 -0.32 9.30
CA ARG A 97 8.95 -0.20 8.43
C ARG A 97 8.61 -1.49 7.70
N TYR A 98 9.63 -2.23 7.23
CA TYR A 98 9.42 -3.51 6.57
C TYR A 98 9.06 -4.62 7.56
N ILE A 99 9.60 -4.59 8.78
CA ILE A 99 9.18 -5.49 9.86
C ILE A 99 7.71 -5.27 10.19
N ALA A 100 7.24 -4.03 10.30
CA ALA A 100 5.85 -3.71 10.57
C ALA A 100 4.91 -4.22 9.46
N LEU A 101 5.29 -3.98 8.20
CA LEU A 101 4.57 -4.52 7.04
C LEU A 101 4.56 -6.06 7.03
N ARG A 102 5.69 -6.70 7.33
CA ARG A 102 5.81 -8.16 7.37
C ARG A 102 4.97 -8.75 8.51
N LYS A 103 4.91 -8.09 9.67
CA LYS A 103 4.03 -8.48 10.78
C LYS A 103 2.56 -8.47 10.35
N TYR A 104 2.12 -7.41 9.67
CA TYR A 104 0.77 -7.36 9.10
C TYR A 104 0.53 -8.55 8.15
N GLN A 105 1.41 -8.76 7.18
CA GLN A 105 1.29 -9.84 6.20
C GLN A 105 1.26 -11.25 6.84
N LYS A 106 2.04 -11.46 7.91
CA LYS A 106 2.06 -12.72 8.67
C LYS A 106 0.79 -12.92 9.52
N ASN A 107 0.12 -11.84 9.93
CA ASN A 107 -1.11 -11.94 10.72
C ASN A 107 -2.35 -12.19 9.86
N ILE A 108 -2.38 -11.72 8.61
CA ILE A 108 -3.53 -11.90 7.72
C ILE A 108 -3.56 -13.26 7.00
N ARG A 109 -2.43 -13.96 6.95
CA ARG A 109 -2.29 -15.26 6.29
C ARG A 109 -1.95 -16.32 7.33
N THR A 110 -2.59 -17.47 7.28
CA THR A 110 -2.14 -18.63 8.04
C THR A 110 -0.78 -19.05 7.52
N LEU A 111 0.27 -18.84 8.32
CA LEU A 111 1.64 -19.23 7.97
C LEU A 111 1.73 -20.75 7.85
N ASN A 112 2.03 -21.24 6.65
CA ASN A 112 2.47 -22.61 6.44
C ASN A 112 3.98 -22.57 6.17
N PRO A 113 4.85 -22.93 7.14
CA PRO A 113 6.31 -22.84 7.00
C PRO A 113 6.85 -23.55 5.75
N ASP A 114 6.26 -24.68 5.37
CA ASP A 114 6.69 -25.48 4.23
C ASP A 114 6.38 -24.80 2.88
N LYS A 115 5.49 -23.80 2.87
CA LYS A 115 5.08 -23.05 1.66
C LYS A 115 5.53 -21.58 1.67
N ASP A 116 5.44 -20.92 2.82
CA ASP A 116 5.46 -19.46 2.92
C ASP A 116 6.82 -18.87 3.33
N GLU A 117 7.77 -19.70 3.78
CA GLU A 117 9.16 -19.30 4.08
C GLU A 117 10.16 -19.86 3.05
N MET A 118 9.71 -20.12 1.82
CA MET A 118 10.60 -20.43 0.71
C MET A 118 11.33 -19.17 0.25
N VAL A 119 12.67 -19.21 0.28
CA VAL A 119 13.49 -18.18 -0.36
C VAL A 119 13.63 -18.51 -1.83
N MET A 120 12.85 -17.81 -2.67
CA MET A 120 12.97 -17.92 -4.11
C MET A 120 14.21 -17.16 -4.59
N MET A 121 15.17 -17.89 -5.13
CA MET A 121 16.31 -17.32 -5.86
C MET A 121 15.88 -17.12 -7.31
N ASN A 122 15.69 -15.87 -7.71
CA ASN A 122 15.50 -15.53 -9.12
C ASN A 122 16.90 -15.25 -9.70
N THR A 123 17.41 -16.21 -10.48
CA THR A 123 18.65 -16.08 -11.27
C THR A 123 18.42 -15.24 -12.52
#